data_AF-D2DSL3-F1
#
_entry.id   AF-D2DSL3-F1
#
_cell.length_a   1.000
_cell.length_b   1.000
_cell.length_c   1.000
_cell.angle_alpha   90.00
_cell.angle_beta   90.00
_cell.angle_gamma   90.00
#
_symmetry.space_group_name_H-M   'P 1'
#
loop_
_entity.id
_entity.type
_entity.pdbx_description
1 polymer ?
#
loop_
_entity_poly.entity_id
_entity_poly.type
_entity_poly.pdbx_seq_one_letter_code
_entity_poly.pdbx_strand_id
1 'polypeptide(L)'
;VLLIAEITLGILLLIYPNKAEEAIKDGMDKVFYNYGIDEATEKSIDAIESDLKCCGVDGYMDWKNYPYGQGGNVSRGCCIEDDSDECFMNKNNLPEEEAQKY
;
A
#
# COMPACT_ATOMS: atom_id res chain seq x y z
N VAL A 1 -13.19 -25.50 17.67
CA VAL A 1 -12.30 -24.40 18.08
C VAL A 1 -12.19 -23.35 16.98
N LEU A 2 -11.92 -23.71 15.72
CA LEU A 2 -11.84 -22.76 14.60
C LEU A 2 -13.06 -21.83 14.48
N LEU A 3 -14.28 -22.39 14.41
CA LEU A 3 -15.51 -21.59 14.36
C LEU A 3 -15.64 -20.59 15.53
N ILE A 4 -15.32 -21.03 16.75
CA ILE A 4 -15.40 -20.17 17.93
C ILE A 4 -14.35 -19.06 17.85
N ALA A 5 -13.14 -19.36 17.35
CA ALA A 5 -12.09 -18.38 17.14
C ALA A 5 -12.48 -17.34 16.07
N GLU A 6 -13.02 -17.77 14.93
CA GLU A 6 -13.49 -16.87 13.87
C GLU A 6 -14.62 -15.95 14.34
N ILE A 7 -15.60 -16.47 15.09
CA ILE A 7 -16.67 -15.65 15.69
C ILE A 7 -16.08 -14.63 16.66
N THR A 8 -15.11 -15.05 17.48
CA THR A 8 -14.46 -14.16 18.45
C THR A 8 -13.69 -13.06 17.74
N LEU A 9 -12.90 -13.40 16.72
CA LEU A 9 -12.16 -12.44 15.89
C LEU A 9 -13.11 -11.48 15.16
N GLY A 10 -14.21 -11.98 14.60
CA GLY A 10 -15.23 -11.16 13.95
C GLY A 10 -15.84 -10.12 14.91
N ILE A 11 -16.20 -10.54 16.13
CA ILE A 11 -16.71 -9.61 17.16
C ILE A 11 -15.65 -8.57 17.53
N LEU A 12 -14.39 -8.98 17.71
CA LEU A 12 -13.30 -8.06 18.05
C LEU A 12 -13.06 -7.02 16.95
N LEU A 13 -13.07 -7.41 15.67
CA LEU A 13 -12.93 -6.47 14.54
C LEU A 13 -14.07 -5.45 14.49
N LEU A 14 -15.30 -5.86 14.82
CA LEU A 14 -16.45 -4.95 14.88
C LEU A 14 -16.36 -3.93 16.03
N ILE A 15 -15.83 -4.35 17.18
CA ILE A 15 -15.71 -3.49 18.37
C ILE A 15 -14.46 -2.58 18.28
N TYR A 16 -13.37 -3.06 17.66
CA TYR A 16 -12.07 -2.40 17.64
C TYR A 16 -11.52 -2.14 16.22
N PRO A 17 -12.28 -1.51 15.31
CA PRO A 17 -11.85 -1.30 13.93
C PRO A 17 -10.55 -0.48 13.84
N ASN A 18 -10.44 0.59 14.63
CA ASN A 18 -9.26 1.45 14.61
C ASN A 18 -7.98 0.72 15.07
N LYS A 19 -8.11 -0.23 16.02
CA LYS A 19 -6.96 -1.03 16.47
C LYS A 19 -6.54 -2.06 15.42
N ALA A 20 -7.52 -2.58 14.68
CA ALA A 20 -7.24 -3.48 13.57
C ALA A 20 -6.53 -2.73 12.44
N GLU A 21 -7.01 -1.53 12.11
CA GLU A 21 -6.36 -0.64 11.14
C GLU A 21 -4.93 -0.29 11.55
N GLU A 22 -4.71 0.17 12.79
CA GLU A 22 -3.39 0.48 13.34
C GLU A 22 -2.44 -0.73 13.23
N ALA A 23 -2.90 -1.93 13.60
CA ALA A 23 -2.10 -3.14 13.51
C ALA A 23 -1.72 -3.51 12.05
N ILE A 24 -2.60 -3.25 11.10
CA ILE A 24 -2.31 -3.45 9.67
C ILE A 24 -1.28 -2.41 9.21
N LYS A 25 -1.50 -1.12 9.52
CA LYS A 25 -0.59 -0.02 9.15
C LYS A 25 0.83 -0.24 9.67
N ASP A 26 0.96 -0.62 10.95
CA ASP A 26 2.24 -0.96 11.57
C ASP A 26 2.92 -2.15 10.87
N GLY A 27 2.13 -3.13 10.42
CA GLY A 27 2.62 -4.26 9.63
C GLY A 27 3.14 -3.83 8.26
N MET A 28 2.48 -2.88 7.60
CA MET A 28 2.83 -2.41 6.26
C MET A 28 4.16 -1.66 6.21
N ASP A 29 4.59 -1.02 7.30
CA ASP A 29 5.85 -0.27 7.35
C ASP A 29 7.05 -1.11 6.92
N LYS A 30 7.16 -2.33 7.44
CA LYS A 30 8.23 -3.28 7.06
C LYS A 30 8.08 -3.81 5.64
N VAL A 31 6.85 -3.95 5.16
CA VAL A 31 6.57 -4.44 3.81
C VAL A 31 7.02 -3.39 2.80
N PHE A 32 6.60 -2.14 2.96
CA PHE A 32 7.00 -1.02 2.10
C PHE A 32 8.51 -0.76 2.14
N TYR A 33 9.16 -0.94 3.29
CA TYR A 33 10.63 -0.80 3.38
C TYR A 33 11.39 -1.79 2.48
N ASN A 34 10.85 -2.99 2.27
CA ASN A 34 11.47 -4.04 1.46
C ASN A 34 11.08 -3.99 -0.03
N TYR A 35 10.22 -3.06 -0.44
CA TYR A 35 9.84 -2.88 -1.83
C TYR A 35 11.06 -2.46 -2.68
N GLY A 36 11.26 -3.12 -3.83
CA GLY A 36 12.45 -2.96 -4.68
C GLY A 36 13.74 -3.64 -4.15
N ILE A 37 13.66 -4.33 -3.00
CA ILE A 37 14.74 -5.15 -2.44
C ILE A 37 14.39 -6.63 -2.53
N ASP A 38 13.16 -6.99 -2.18
CA ASP A 38 12.62 -8.34 -2.22
C ASP A 38 11.57 -8.48 -3.32
N GLU A 39 11.83 -9.35 -4.30
CA GLU A 39 10.96 -9.55 -5.48
C GLU A 39 9.56 -10.04 -5.10
N ALA A 40 9.43 -10.85 -4.04
CA ALA A 40 8.14 -11.34 -3.59
C ALA A 40 7.29 -10.22 -2.96
N THR A 41 7.94 -9.35 -2.17
CA THR A 41 7.33 -8.15 -1.59
C THR A 41 6.91 -7.17 -2.68
N GLU A 42 7.77 -6.91 -3.66
CA GLU A 42 7.47 -6.05 -4.81
C GLU A 42 6.21 -6.51 -5.55
N LYS A 43 6.18 -7.78 -5.96
CA LYS A 43 5.00 -8.36 -6.64
C LYS A 43 3.74 -8.32 -5.79
N SER A 44 3.87 -8.51 -4.48
CA SER A 44 2.72 -8.51 -3.57
C SER A 44 2.13 -7.11 -3.43
N ILE A 45 2.98 -6.09 -3.26
CA ILE A 45 2.54 -4.70 -3.19
C ILE A 45 1.95 -4.26 -4.53
N ASP A 46 2.60 -4.58 -5.65
CA ASP A 46 2.09 -4.23 -6.98
C ASP A 46 0.69 -4.83 -7.23
N ALA A 47 0.49 -6.10 -6.85
CA ALA A 47 -0.80 -6.76 -6.97
C ALA A 47 -1.86 -6.14 -6.05
N ILE A 48 -1.53 -5.86 -4.79
CA ILE A 48 -2.46 -5.26 -3.83
C ILE A 48 -2.93 -3.89 -4.30
N GLU A 49 -1.99 -3.02 -4.70
CA GLU A 49 -2.30 -1.66 -5.12
C GLU A 49 -3.09 -1.63 -6.44
N SER A 50 -2.76 -2.52 -7.38
CA SER A 50 -3.51 -2.65 -8.64
C SER A 50 -4.92 -3.22 -8.43
N ASP A 51 -5.05 -4.32 -7.67
CA ASP A 51 -6.33 -5.00 -7.45
C ASP A 51 -7.30 -4.16 -6.62
N LEU A 52 -6.78 -3.47 -5.59
CA LEU A 52 -7.57 -2.62 -4.70
C LEU A 52 -7.70 -1.18 -5.23
N LYS A 53 -6.97 -0.83 -6.29
CA LYS A 53 -6.94 0.52 -6.88
C LYS A 53 -6.58 1.57 -5.84
N CYS A 54 -5.48 1.31 -5.13
CA CYS A 54 -4.95 2.20 -4.10
C CYS A 54 -3.44 2.41 -4.32
N CYS A 55 -2.88 3.39 -3.63
CA CYS A 55 -1.46 3.69 -3.72
C CYS A 55 -0.97 4.17 -2.35
N GLY A 56 -0.05 3.45 -1.71
CA GLY A 56 0.36 3.69 -0.34
C GLY A 56 -0.60 3.13 0.72
N VAL A 57 -0.29 3.39 1.99
CA VAL A 57 -1.05 2.94 3.16
C VAL A 57 -2.20 3.90 3.47
N ASP A 58 -1.87 5.18 3.57
CA ASP A 58 -2.76 6.34 3.72
C ASP A 58 -2.83 7.15 2.42
N GLY A 59 -1.83 7.02 1.54
CA GLY A 59 -1.85 7.58 0.20
C GLY A 59 -0.50 7.53 -0.50
N TYR A 60 -0.47 7.92 -1.78
CA TYR A 60 0.72 7.81 -2.64
C TYR A 60 1.96 8.56 -2.10
N MET A 61 1.75 9.54 -1.23
CA MET A 61 2.83 10.30 -0.58
C MET A 61 3.61 9.48 0.44
N ASP A 62 3.07 8.35 0.91
CA ASP A 62 3.73 7.45 1.85
C ASP A 62 5.03 6.90 1.28
N TRP A 63 5.11 6.75 -0.04
CA TRP A 63 6.32 6.34 -0.73
C TRP A 63 7.54 7.21 -0.39
N LYS A 64 7.35 8.49 -0.02
CA LYS A 64 8.42 9.38 0.46
C LYS A 64 9.08 8.91 1.75
N ASN A 65 8.39 8.09 2.54
CA ASN A 65 8.90 7.60 3.83
C ASN A 65 9.79 6.36 3.66
N TYR A 66 9.81 5.76 2.46
CA TYR A 66 10.49 4.49 2.19
C TYR A 66 11.68 4.68 1.23
N PRO A 67 12.68 3.77 1.27
CA PRO A 67 13.88 3.88 0.42
C PRO A 67 13.56 3.98 -1.08
N TYR A 68 12.59 3.20 -1.57
CA TYR A 68 12.21 3.18 -2.98
C TYR A 68 11.72 4.54 -3.48
N GLY A 69 10.88 5.23 -2.70
CA GLY A 69 10.33 6.52 -3.09
C GLY A 69 11.27 7.71 -2.91
N GLN A 70 12.48 7.54 -2.36
CA GLN A 70 13.46 8.64 -2.33
C GLN A 70 13.83 9.14 -3.74
N GLY A 71 13.67 8.29 -4.77
CA GLY A 71 13.80 8.66 -6.17
C GLY A 71 12.63 9.43 -6.76
N GLY A 72 11.62 9.78 -5.96
CA GLY A 72 10.38 10.42 -6.41
C GLY A 72 9.29 9.44 -6.83
N ASN A 73 9.54 8.12 -6.75
CA ASN A 73 8.68 7.11 -7.35
C ASN A 73 7.58 6.64 -6.41
N VAL A 74 6.50 6.13 -7.00
CA VAL A 74 5.54 5.23 -6.37
C VAL A 74 5.74 3.82 -6.94
N SER A 75 5.13 2.79 -6.37
CA SER A 75 5.15 1.45 -6.95
C SER A 75 4.51 1.39 -8.34
N ARG A 76 4.81 0.32 -9.07
CA ARG A 76 4.15 0.03 -10.34
C ARG A 76 2.67 -0.33 -10.13
N GLY A 77 2.31 -0.92 -8.99
CA GLY A 77 0.91 -1.22 -8.63
C GLY A 77 -0.02 -0.02 -8.58
N CYS A 78 0.50 1.18 -8.32
CA CYS A 78 -0.29 2.41 -8.37
C CYS A 78 -0.78 2.78 -9.78
N CYS A 79 -0.33 2.07 -10.82
CA CYS A 79 -0.75 2.30 -12.19
C CYS A 79 -1.99 1.46 -12.53
N ILE A 80 -3.13 2.13 -12.75
CA ILE A 80 -4.41 1.45 -13.03
C ILE A 80 -4.54 1.04 -14.49
N GLU A 81 -4.27 1.94 -15.43
CA GLU A 81 -4.47 1.71 -16.88
C GLU A 81 -3.21 1.94 -17.72
N ASP A 82 -2.15 2.52 -17.13
CA ASP A 82 -0.94 2.94 -17.83
C ASP A 82 0.25 2.06 -17.44
N ASP A 83 0.66 1.17 -18.35
CA ASP A 83 1.81 0.29 -18.16
C ASP A 83 3.17 0.96 -18.44
N SER A 84 3.19 2.26 -18.72
CA SER A 84 4.43 3.00 -18.97
C SER A 84 5.22 3.28 -17.69
N ASP A 85 6.53 3.40 -17.82
CA ASP A 85 7.37 3.83 -16.69
C ASP A 85 7.08 5.27 -16.27
N GLU A 86 6.50 6.09 -17.15
CA GLU A 86 6.06 7.44 -16.81
C GLU A 86 4.95 7.44 -15.75
N CYS A 87 4.18 6.35 -15.63
CA CYS A 87 3.08 6.29 -14.68
C CYS A 87 3.54 6.24 -13.22
N PHE A 88 4.65 5.57 -12.87
CA PHE A 88 5.09 5.43 -11.47
C PHE A 88 6.34 6.25 -11.12
N MET A 89 7.08 6.71 -12.13
CA MET A 89 8.28 7.51 -11.93
C MET A 89 7.96 8.96 -11.54
N ASN A 90 8.67 9.49 -10.55
CA ASN A 90 8.53 10.88 -10.05
C ASN A 90 7.11 11.31 -9.62
N LYS A 91 6.24 10.36 -9.24
CA LYS A 91 4.85 10.65 -8.85
C LYS A 91 4.63 10.98 -7.39
N ASN A 92 5.51 10.55 -6.49
CA ASN A 92 5.25 10.70 -5.07
C ASN A 92 5.39 12.14 -4.57
N ASN A 93 5.71 13.10 -5.44
CA ASN A 93 5.77 14.53 -5.12
C ASN A 93 4.75 15.36 -5.91
N LEU A 94 3.84 14.72 -6.65
CA LEU A 94 2.83 15.43 -7.43
C LEU A 94 1.87 16.22 -6.53
N PRO A 95 1.34 17.36 -7.00
CA PRO A 95 0.20 18.02 -6.37
C PRO A 95 -1.00 17.07 -6.30
N GLU A 96 -1.80 17.16 -5.23
CA GLU A 96 -2.94 16.28 -4.96
C GLU A 96 -3.97 16.24 -6.10
N GLU A 97 -4.15 17.37 -6.80
CA GLU A 97 -5.04 17.48 -7.98
C GLU A 97 -4.58 16.62 -9.17
N GLU A 98 -3.28 16.33 -9.27
CA GLU A 98 -2.69 15.48 -10.32
C GLU A 98 -2.59 14.02 -9.87
N ALA A 99 -2.56 13.78 -8.56
CA ALA A 99 -2.42 12.45 -7.98
C ALA A 99 -3.70 11.61 -8.05
N GLN A 100 -4.89 12.22 -8.12
CA GLN A 100 -6.20 11.51 -8.21
C GLN A 100 -6.39 10.67 -9.49
N LYS A 101 -5.43 10.71 -10.42
CA LYS A 101 -5.42 9.92 -11.66
C LYS A 101 -4.65 8.61 -11.54
N TYR A 102 -4.02 8.36 -10.39
CA TYR A 102 -3.20 7.19 -10.08
C TYR A 102 -3.80 6.47 -8.87
#